data_AF-A0A430FZA6-F1
#
_entry.id   AF-A0A430FZA6-F1
#
_cell.length_a   1.000
_cell.length_b   1.000
_cell.length_c   1.000
_cell.angle_alpha   90.00
_cell.angle_beta   90.00
_cell.angle_gamma   90.00
#
_symmetry.space_group_name_H-M   'P 1'
#
loop_
_entity.id
_entity.type
_entity.pdbx_description
1 polymer ?
#
loop_
_entity_poly.entity_id
_entity_poly.type
_entity_poly.pdbx_seq_one_letter_code
_entity_poly.pdbx_strand_id
1 'polypeptide(L)'
;MDGVPFVTGLVDDPADVPEPERNKHFKSWVDALATWDARTKALTGAPMVRRRVDHLSTDAFDFLHEDGVTVELLGPISEPTPAGPGLRFLRSPPNDADMMLGTFPPPGKGGWSESHTINGHSITFRLRYGNVRFMFTGDMNQESMARMRAALPGAALRSEILKTPHHGAADFDMEFLKEVGAVVSMISSGDESAAKEHVHPRATLMAALGKASRTTPAVIFCTELAAFFAMRGLSRDLEPGAKEKPVYFGFERTNYGIVHVRTDGERVLAFTHSGERGTNEAYRFAVSTNGDIAFAPRPVSVSAPKAS
;
A
#
# COMPACT_ATOMS: atom_id res chain seq x y z
N MET A 1 -22.67 5.43 -24.31
CA MET A 1 -22.07 4.97 -23.05
C MET A 1 -22.15 3.46 -23.03
N ASP A 2 -21.09 2.78 -22.63
CA ASP A 2 -20.90 1.32 -22.63
C ASP A 2 -21.70 0.57 -21.54
N GLY A 3 -22.74 1.21 -20.96
CA GLY A 3 -23.62 0.62 -19.95
C GLY A 3 -22.96 0.41 -18.57
N VAL A 4 -21.80 1.01 -18.34
CA VAL A 4 -21.06 0.89 -17.08
C VAL A 4 -21.54 1.96 -16.08
N PRO A 5 -21.92 1.61 -14.84
CA PRO A 5 -22.29 2.57 -13.82
C PRO A 5 -21.05 3.30 -13.29
N PHE A 6 -21.28 4.50 -12.77
CA PHE A 6 -20.26 5.34 -12.15
C PHE A 6 -20.72 5.74 -10.76
N VAL A 7 -19.78 5.76 -9.82
CA VAL A 7 -19.93 6.48 -8.55
C VAL A 7 -19.83 7.96 -8.87
N THR A 8 -20.87 8.73 -8.55
CA THR A 8 -20.98 10.18 -8.77
C THR A 8 -21.35 10.85 -7.45
N GLY A 9 -21.46 12.19 -7.43
CA GLY A 9 -21.68 12.92 -6.18
C GLY A 9 -20.48 12.81 -5.22
N LEU A 10 -19.26 12.83 -5.79
CA LEU A 10 -18.03 12.74 -5.03
C LEU A 10 -17.85 14.02 -4.19
N VAL A 11 -17.54 13.86 -2.90
CA VAL A 11 -17.40 14.97 -1.94
C VAL A 11 -15.96 15.12 -1.46
N ASP A 12 -15.58 16.33 -1.07
CA ASP A 12 -14.29 16.61 -0.41
C ASP A 12 -14.30 16.16 1.06
N ASP A 13 -15.44 16.33 1.73
CA ASP A 13 -15.66 15.98 3.12
C ASP A 13 -16.75 14.89 3.22
N PRO A 14 -16.48 13.73 3.85
CA PRO A 14 -17.53 12.73 4.07
C PRO A 14 -18.73 13.25 4.90
N ALA A 15 -18.58 14.37 5.62
CA ALA A 15 -19.67 15.04 6.32
C ALA A 15 -20.66 15.77 5.37
N ASP A 16 -20.31 15.96 4.10
CA ASP A 16 -21.22 16.57 3.11
C ASP A 16 -22.25 15.56 2.57
N VAL A 17 -22.01 14.26 2.72
CA VAL A 17 -23.00 13.22 2.43
C VAL A 17 -24.13 13.32 3.45
N PRO A 18 -25.43 13.32 3.10
CA PRO A 18 -26.52 13.36 4.07
C PRO A 18 -26.44 12.22 5.10
N GLU A 19 -26.70 12.51 6.38
CA GLU A 19 -26.57 11.51 7.46
C GLU A 19 -27.35 10.19 7.22
N PRO A 20 -28.58 10.20 6.67
CA PRO A 20 -29.31 8.97 6.34
C PRO A 20 -28.64 8.09 5.29
N GLU A 21 -27.78 8.67 4.46
CA GLU A 21 -27.05 7.98 3.37
C GLU A 21 -25.66 7.49 3.82
N ARG A 22 -25.19 7.91 4.99
CA ARG A 22 -23.90 7.48 5.55
C ARG A 22 -24.01 6.08 6.13
N ASN A 23 -23.25 5.13 5.58
CA ASN A 23 -23.05 3.84 6.21
C ASN A 23 -22.23 3.96 7.51
N LYS A 24 -22.12 2.87 8.28
CA LYS A 24 -21.39 2.85 9.56
C LYS A 24 -19.93 3.32 9.46
N HIS A 25 -19.27 3.06 8.32
CA HIS A 25 -17.88 3.44 8.10
C HIS A 25 -17.75 4.93 7.83
N PHE A 26 -18.65 5.51 7.04
CA PHE A 26 -18.72 6.96 6.82
C PHE A 26 -18.98 7.71 8.14
N LYS A 27 -19.92 7.24 8.95
CA LYS A 27 -20.19 7.83 10.28
C LYS A 27 -18.92 7.83 11.15
N SER A 28 -18.23 6.70 11.21
CA SER A 28 -16.97 6.57 11.96
C SER A 28 -15.88 7.54 11.46
N TRP A 29 -15.75 7.72 10.14
CA TRP A 29 -14.81 8.67 9.56
C TRP A 29 -15.19 10.13 9.85
N VAL A 30 -16.46 10.50 9.76
CA VAL A 30 -16.92 11.84 10.11
C VAL A 30 -16.58 12.18 11.57
N ASP A 31 -16.85 11.26 12.50
CA ASP A 31 -16.55 11.45 13.93
C ASP A 31 -15.03 11.56 14.18
N ALA A 32 -14.23 10.72 13.50
CA ALA A 32 -12.78 10.76 13.59
C ALA A 32 -12.23 12.09 13.05
N LEU A 33 -12.67 12.53 11.87
CA LEU A 33 -12.22 13.77 11.26
C LEU A 33 -12.66 14.99 12.07
N ALA A 34 -13.84 14.99 12.70
CA ALA A 34 -14.26 16.04 13.61
C ALA A 34 -13.35 16.11 14.86
N THR A 35 -12.99 14.96 15.42
CA THR A 35 -12.05 14.88 16.55
C THR A 35 -10.67 15.42 16.18
N TRP A 36 -10.15 15.03 15.01
CA TRP A 36 -8.86 15.50 14.53
C TRP A 36 -8.87 16.98 14.15
N ASP A 37 -9.94 17.48 13.54
CA ASP A 37 -10.08 18.89 13.19
C ASP A 37 -9.99 19.79 14.43
N ALA A 38 -10.67 19.44 15.51
CA ALA A 38 -10.59 20.17 16.78
C ALA A 38 -9.14 20.21 17.33
N ARG A 39 -8.41 19.10 17.23
CA ARG A 39 -6.99 19.02 17.65
C ARG A 39 -6.08 19.84 16.74
N THR A 40 -6.25 19.73 15.43
CA THR A 40 -5.49 20.49 14.43
C THR A 40 -5.67 21.98 14.68
N LYS A 41 -6.92 22.45 14.82
CA LYS A 41 -7.22 23.84 15.11
C LYS A 41 -6.60 24.34 16.42
N ALA A 42 -6.56 23.49 17.46
CA ALA A 42 -5.91 23.84 18.72
C ALA A 42 -4.38 23.97 18.60
N LEU A 43 -3.74 23.19 17.72
CA LEU A 43 -2.28 23.17 17.54
C LEU A 43 -1.78 24.20 16.51
N THR A 44 -2.53 24.39 15.42
CA THR A 44 -2.07 25.19 14.26
C THR A 44 -2.82 26.51 14.11
N GLY A 45 -3.95 26.69 14.82
CA GLY A 45 -4.85 27.83 14.63
C GLY A 45 -5.74 27.74 13.38
N ALA A 46 -5.56 26.72 12.53
CA ALA A 46 -6.31 26.52 11.30
C ALA A 46 -7.07 25.18 11.33
N PRO A 47 -8.25 25.08 10.67
CA PRO A 47 -8.94 23.80 10.54
C PRO A 47 -8.13 22.82 9.69
N MET A 48 -8.43 21.54 9.85
CA MET A 48 -7.90 20.48 9.01
C MET A 48 -8.43 20.62 7.59
N VAL A 49 -7.53 20.60 6.61
CA VAL A 49 -7.89 20.58 5.20
C VAL A 49 -8.46 19.21 4.85
N ARG A 50 -9.64 19.19 4.24
CA ARG A 50 -10.32 17.99 3.71
C ARG A 50 -10.51 18.20 2.22
N ARG A 51 -10.00 17.29 1.41
CA ARG A 51 -9.98 17.44 -0.04
C ARG A 51 -10.04 16.08 -0.70
N ARG A 52 -10.91 15.95 -1.70
CA ARG A 52 -10.89 14.85 -2.65
C ARG A 52 -9.71 15.04 -3.59
N VAL A 53 -8.97 13.95 -3.78
CA VAL A 53 -7.84 13.91 -4.71
C VAL A 53 -8.04 12.82 -5.75
N ASP A 54 -7.53 13.07 -6.95
CA ASP A 54 -7.54 12.17 -8.09
C ASP A 54 -6.28 12.41 -8.94
N HIS A 55 -6.10 11.64 -10.02
CA HIS A 55 -4.98 11.80 -10.94
C HIS A 55 -4.84 13.18 -11.62
N LEU A 56 -5.85 14.06 -11.53
CA LEU A 56 -5.80 15.43 -12.08
C LEU A 56 -5.36 16.45 -11.01
N SER A 57 -5.29 16.04 -9.75
CA SER A 57 -4.88 16.89 -8.64
C SER A 57 -3.36 17.02 -8.64
N THR A 58 -2.85 18.25 -8.77
CA THR A 58 -1.40 18.52 -8.96
C THR A 58 -0.74 19.27 -7.81
N ASP A 59 -1.55 19.89 -6.94
CA ASP A 59 -1.14 20.83 -5.89
C ASP A 59 -1.39 20.29 -4.47
N ALA A 60 -1.98 19.10 -4.35
CA ALA A 60 -2.44 18.55 -3.07
C ALA A 60 -1.30 18.33 -2.05
N PHE A 61 -0.05 18.24 -2.53
CA PHE A 61 1.13 17.95 -1.72
C PHE A 61 2.24 19.00 -1.87
N ASP A 62 1.94 20.19 -2.40
CA ASP A 62 2.93 21.25 -2.63
C ASP A 62 3.64 21.70 -1.35
N PHE A 63 3.03 21.49 -0.19
CA PHE A 63 3.63 21.76 1.12
C PHE A 63 4.87 20.91 1.43
N LEU A 64 5.15 19.87 0.63
CA LEU A 64 6.34 19.03 0.73
C LEU A 64 7.47 19.48 -0.21
N HIS A 65 7.22 20.43 -1.13
CA HIS A 65 8.21 20.85 -2.12
C HIS A 65 9.45 21.49 -1.50
N GLU A 66 9.30 22.24 -0.41
CA GLU A 66 10.42 22.86 0.31
C GLU A 66 11.35 21.80 0.92
N ASP A 67 10.84 20.61 1.24
CA ASP A 67 11.61 19.45 1.71
C ASP A 67 12.23 18.64 0.56
N GLY A 68 12.08 19.10 -0.70
CA GLY A 68 12.57 18.40 -1.88
C GLY A 68 11.80 17.13 -2.22
N VAL A 69 10.57 16.99 -1.70
CA VAL A 69 9.69 15.85 -1.94
C VAL A 69 8.61 16.23 -2.93
N THR A 70 8.50 15.47 -4.01
CA THR A 70 7.43 15.63 -5.02
C THR A 70 6.49 14.44 -4.94
N VAL A 71 5.17 14.70 -5.00
CA VAL A 71 4.15 13.66 -5.04
C VAL A 71 3.31 13.81 -6.29
N GLU A 72 3.26 12.76 -7.09
CA GLU A 72 2.43 12.66 -8.29
C GLU A 72 1.27 11.71 -8.02
N LEU A 73 0.05 12.22 -8.08
CA LEU A 73 -1.17 11.41 -7.99
C LEU A 73 -1.42 10.72 -9.32
N LEU A 74 -1.49 9.39 -9.29
CA LEU A 74 -1.71 8.53 -10.45
C LEU A 74 -3.10 7.90 -10.43
N GLY A 75 -3.79 7.94 -9.29
CA GLY A 75 -5.13 7.46 -9.11
C GLY A 75 -5.79 8.02 -7.85
N PRO A 76 -7.13 7.94 -7.74
CA PRO A 76 -8.04 7.26 -8.67
C PRO A 76 -8.18 7.97 -10.04
N ILE A 77 -8.57 7.19 -11.06
CA ILE A 77 -8.89 7.71 -12.39
C ILE A 77 -10.34 8.20 -12.41
N SER A 78 -10.51 9.51 -12.39
CA SER A 78 -11.81 10.17 -12.54
C SER A 78 -12.15 10.40 -14.00
N GLU A 79 -13.39 10.07 -14.37
CA GLU A 79 -13.90 10.23 -15.73
C GLU A 79 -15.05 11.25 -15.74
N PRO A 80 -15.21 12.04 -16.81
CA PRO A 80 -16.34 12.94 -16.93
C PRO A 80 -17.65 12.15 -17.10
N THR A 81 -18.67 12.52 -16.33
CA THR A 81 -20.04 12.01 -16.44
C THR A 81 -21.03 13.17 -16.58
N PRO A 82 -22.30 12.93 -16.97
CA PRO A 82 -23.33 13.98 -16.96
C PRO A 82 -23.54 14.65 -15.59
N ALA A 83 -23.18 13.98 -14.49
CA ALA A 83 -23.28 14.48 -13.12
C ALA A 83 -21.96 15.09 -12.60
N GLY A 84 -20.98 15.33 -13.48
CA GLY A 84 -19.63 15.78 -13.12
C GLY A 84 -18.62 14.64 -13.07
N PRO A 85 -17.45 14.83 -12.42
CA PRO A 85 -16.45 13.77 -12.26
C PRO A 85 -17.02 12.54 -11.56
N GLY A 86 -16.73 11.36 -12.09
CA GLY A 86 -17.18 10.09 -11.55
C GLY A 86 -16.10 9.03 -11.55
N LEU A 87 -16.28 8.02 -10.71
CA LEU A 87 -15.41 6.86 -10.61
C LEU A 87 -16.14 5.64 -11.18
N ARG A 88 -15.61 5.05 -12.26
CA ARG A 88 -16.22 3.89 -12.90
C ARG A 88 -16.40 2.74 -11.89
N PHE A 89 -17.58 2.15 -11.83
CA PHE A 89 -17.84 0.99 -11.00
C PHE A 89 -17.18 -0.25 -11.60
N LEU A 90 -16.54 -1.07 -10.76
CA LEU A 90 -15.77 -2.23 -11.18
C LEU A 90 -16.56 -3.53 -10.96
N ARG A 91 -16.11 -4.58 -11.63
CA ARG A 91 -16.68 -5.91 -11.54
C ARG A 91 -15.74 -6.83 -10.79
N SER A 92 -16.30 -7.77 -10.05
CA SER A 92 -15.49 -8.87 -9.53
C SER A 92 -14.78 -9.57 -10.70
N PRO A 93 -13.50 -9.93 -10.53
CA PRO A 93 -12.84 -10.76 -11.52
C PRO A 93 -13.57 -12.12 -11.58
N PRO A 94 -13.67 -12.75 -12.75
CA PRO A 94 -14.15 -14.13 -12.85
C PRO A 94 -13.23 -15.06 -12.06
N ASN A 95 -13.80 -16.12 -11.51
CA ASN A 95 -13.05 -17.13 -10.76
C ASN A 95 -12.39 -18.12 -11.73
N ASP A 96 -11.32 -17.70 -12.40
CA ASP A 96 -10.56 -18.52 -13.34
C ASP A 96 -9.04 -18.48 -13.07
N ALA A 97 -8.29 -19.29 -13.82
CA ALA A 97 -6.84 -19.40 -13.68
C ALA A 97 -6.08 -18.19 -14.23
N ASP A 98 -6.71 -17.31 -15.03
CA ASP A 98 -6.05 -16.17 -15.67
C ASP A 98 -5.74 -15.05 -14.68
N MET A 99 -6.49 -14.96 -13.57
CA MET A 99 -6.12 -14.13 -12.41
C MET A 99 -4.69 -14.41 -11.94
N MET A 100 -4.16 -15.62 -12.15
CA MET A 100 -2.82 -15.98 -11.70
C MET A 100 -1.69 -15.47 -12.62
N LEU A 101 -2.02 -14.97 -13.81
CA LEU A 101 -1.02 -14.59 -14.81
C LEU A 101 -0.88 -13.07 -14.97
N GLY A 102 -1.89 -12.28 -14.60
CA GLY A 102 -1.86 -10.82 -14.63
C GLY A 102 -1.55 -10.19 -16.00
N THR A 103 -1.49 -10.99 -17.07
CA THR A 103 -1.06 -10.59 -18.41
C THR A 103 -2.21 -10.32 -19.37
N PHE A 104 -3.37 -10.92 -19.13
CA PHE A 104 -4.56 -10.73 -19.95
C PHE A 104 -5.75 -10.39 -19.06
N PRO A 105 -6.64 -9.47 -19.49
CA PRO A 105 -7.92 -9.32 -18.83
C PRO A 105 -8.67 -10.66 -18.94
N PRO A 106 -9.30 -11.13 -17.87
CA PRO A 106 -9.89 -12.45 -17.88
C PRO A 106 -11.09 -12.50 -18.84
N PRO A 107 -11.36 -13.66 -19.47
CA PRO A 107 -12.31 -13.79 -20.58
C PRO A 107 -13.78 -13.57 -20.19
N GLY A 108 -14.08 -13.58 -18.88
CA GLY A 108 -15.41 -13.33 -18.32
C GLY A 108 -15.51 -12.01 -17.56
N LYS A 109 -16.75 -11.53 -17.39
CA LYS A 109 -17.06 -10.39 -16.51
C LYS A 109 -17.90 -10.89 -15.34
N GLY A 110 -17.38 -10.74 -14.12
CA GLY A 110 -18.17 -10.97 -12.92
C GLY A 110 -19.30 -9.94 -12.75
N GLY A 111 -20.08 -10.10 -11.69
CA GLY A 111 -21.05 -9.09 -11.26
C GLY A 111 -20.38 -7.79 -10.84
N TRP A 112 -21.16 -6.72 -10.78
CA TRP A 112 -20.74 -5.46 -10.17
C TRP A 112 -20.34 -5.69 -8.70
N SER A 113 -19.27 -5.05 -8.24
CA SER A 113 -18.71 -5.29 -6.91
C SER A 113 -18.27 -4.01 -6.22
N GLU A 114 -18.92 -3.68 -5.11
CA GLU A 114 -18.59 -2.52 -4.28
C GLU A 114 -17.18 -2.62 -3.70
N SER A 115 -16.80 -3.77 -3.13
CA SER A 115 -15.47 -3.96 -2.53
C SER A 115 -14.35 -3.88 -3.56
N HIS A 116 -14.55 -4.48 -4.74
CA HIS A 116 -13.59 -4.40 -5.83
C HIS A 116 -13.47 -2.97 -6.35
N THR A 117 -14.59 -2.23 -6.42
CA THR A 117 -14.62 -0.81 -6.79
C THR A 117 -13.86 0.05 -5.79
N ILE A 118 -14.07 -0.12 -4.48
CA ILE A 118 -13.37 0.62 -3.42
C ILE A 118 -11.86 0.41 -3.56
N ASN A 119 -11.42 -0.84 -3.69
CA ASN A 119 -10.02 -1.20 -3.83
C ASN A 119 -9.39 -0.62 -5.11
N GLY A 120 -10.11 -0.73 -6.24
CA GLY A 120 -9.63 -0.23 -7.53
C GLY A 120 -9.59 1.29 -7.65
N HIS A 121 -10.21 2.02 -6.73
CA HIS A 121 -10.10 3.48 -6.61
C HIS A 121 -9.20 3.91 -5.45
N SER A 122 -8.27 3.05 -5.04
CA SER A 122 -7.19 3.42 -4.12
C SER A 122 -6.46 4.67 -4.59
N ILE A 123 -6.23 5.59 -3.65
CA ILE A 123 -5.34 6.74 -3.89
C ILE A 123 -3.95 6.18 -4.16
N THR A 124 -3.53 6.30 -5.41
CA THR A 124 -2.28 5.75 -5.90
C THR A 124 -1.39 6.91 -6.27
N PHE A 125 -0.16 6.90 -5.77
CA PHE A 125 0.75 8.00 -5.99
C PHE A 125 2.19 7.54 -6.04
N ARG A 126 2.99 8.34 -6.72
CA ARG A 126 4.44 8.24 -6.67
C ARG A 126 5.02 9.39 -5.86
N LEU A 127 5.83 9.04 -4.88
CA LEU A 127 6.65 10.01 -4.16
C LEU A 127 8.08 9.98 -4.70
N ARG A 128 8.70 11.14 -4.89
CA ARG A 128 10.10 11.28 -5.27
C ARG A 128 10.84 12.14 -4.26
N TYR A 129 12.02 11.68 -3.85
CA TYR A 129 13.00 12.45 -3.07
C TYR A 129 14.38 12.23 -3.70
N GLY A 130 15.00 13.30 -4.20
CA GLY A 130 16.22 13.19 -5.03
C GLY A 130 16.00 12.31 -6.26
N ASN A 131 16.80 11.25 -6.39
CA ASN A 131 16.75 10.22 -7.43
C ASN A 131 15.83 9.04 -7.07
N VAL A 132 15.38 8.93 -5.81
CA VAL A 132 14.63 7.76 -5.32
C VAL A 132 13.13 7.99 -5.43
N ARG A 133 12.44 7.01 -6.02
CA ARG A 133 10.98 7.01 -6.23
C ARG A 133 10.32 5.86 -5.50
N PHE A 134 9.19 6.15 -4.87
CA PHE A 134 8.33 5.24 -4.15
C PHE A 134 6.98 5.17 -4.86
N MET A 135 6.51 3.96 -5.15
CA MET A 135 5.16 3.71 -5.67
C MET A 135 4.27 3.16 -4.55
N PHE A 136 3.18 3.88 -4.26
CA PHE A 136 2.15 3.47 -3.30
C PHE A 136 0.86 3.16 -4.05
N THR A 137 0.45 1.89 -4.00
CA THR A 137 -0.64 1.35 -4.83
C THR A 137 -1.95 1.16 -4.06
N GLY A 138 -1.97 1.38 -2.74
CA GLY A 138 -3.08 0.95 -1.91
C GLY A 138 -3.45 -0.51 -2.18
N ASP A 139 -4.72 -0.72 -2.50
CA ASP A 139 -5.30 -2.03 -2.80
C ASP A 139 -5.75 -2.16 -4.26
N MET A 140 -5.08 -1.45 -5.18
CA MET A 140 -5.32 -1.59 -6.62
C MET A 140 -5.42 -3.07 -7.05
N ASN A 141 -6.41 -3.34 -7.89
CA ASN A 141 -6.63 -4.61 -8.57
C ASN A 141 -6.16 -4.57 -10.03
N GLN A 142 -6.17 -5.71 -10.73
CA GLN A 142 -5.74 -5.82 -12.13
C GLN A 142 -6.46 -4.83 -13.05
N GLU A 143 -7.80 -4.72 -12.94
CA GLU A 143 -8.59 -3.79 -13.75
C GLU A 143 -8.17 -2.33 -13.51
N SER A 144 -7.96 -1.94 -12.26
CA SER A 144 -7.53 -0.58 -11.92
C SER A 144 -6.12 -0.24 -12.40
N MET A 145 -5.17 -1.18 -12.33
CA MET A 145 -3.80 -0.99 -12.84
C MET A 145 -3.79 -0.87 -14.36
N ALA A 146 -4.51 -1.75 -15.06
CA ALA A 146 -4.63 -1.67 -16.51
C ALA A 146 -5.28 -0.35 -16.96
N ARG A 147 -6.32 0.10 -16.25
CA ARG A 147 -6.99 1.38 -16.53
C ARG A 147 -6.11 2.59 -16.23
N MET A 148 -5.35 2.58 -15.14
CA MET A 148 -4.37 3.63 -14.85
C MET A 148 -3.36 3.75 -16.00
N ARG A 149 -2.79 2.64 -16.46
CA ARG A 149 -1.84 2.64 -17.58
C ARG A 149 -2.46 3.13 -18.89
N ALA A 150 -3.70 2.75 -19.16
CA ALA A 150 -4.42 3.23 -20.34
C ALA A 150 -4.76 4.73 -20.26
N ALA A 151 -5.11 5.24 -19.07
CA ALA A 151 -5.41 6.64 -18.85
C ALA A 151 -4.15 7.52 -18.83
N LEU A 152 -3.01 6.96 -18.40
CA LEU A 152 -1.74 7.65 -18.22
C LEU A 152 -0.61 6.94 -19.01
N PRO A 153 -0.70 6.80 -20.35
CA PRO A 153 0.27 6.03 -21.14
C PRO A 153 1.69 6.63 -21.14
N GLY A 154 1.81 7.92 -20.78
CA GLY A 154 3.08 8.62 -20.61
C GLY A 154 3.59 8.68 -19.17
N ALA A 155 2.84 8.16 -18.19
CA ALA A 155 3.30 8.14 -16.80
C ALA A 155 4.51 7.20 -16.72
N ALA A 156 5.69 7.76 -16.48
CA ALA A 156 6.92 6.99 -16.44
C ALA A 156 7.03 6.18 -15.14
N LEU A 157 6.17 5.16 -14.90
CA LEU A 157 5.89 4.51 -13.61
C LEU A 157 7.09 3.96 -12.81
N ARG A 158 8.26 3.86 -13.45
CA ARG A 158 9.52 3.39 -12.85
C ARG A 158 9.72 3.94 -11.43
N SER A 159 9.84 3.04 -10.47
CA SER A 159 10.08 3.37 -9.07
C SER A 159 11.08 2.40 -8.45
N GLU A 160 11.89 2.86 -7.50
CA GLU A 160 12.86 2.01 -6.80
C GLU A 160 12.17 1.16 -5.74
N ILE A 161 11.22 1.75 -5.04
CA ILE A 161 10.50 1.15 -3.92
C ILE A 161 9.04 0.99 -4.29
N LEU A 162 8.48 -0.20 -4.08
CA LEU A 162 7.07 -0.49 -4.33
C LEU A 162 6.42 -1.03 -3.06
N LYS A 163 5.41 -0.34 -2.54
CA LYS A 163 4.40 -1.00 -1.69
C LYS A 163 3.52 -1.80 -2.66
N THR A 164 3.56 -3.12 -2.54
CA THR A 164 2.83 -4.01 -3.46
C THR A 164 1.32 -3.83 -3.35
N PRO A 165 0.58 -4.00 -4.46
CA PRO A 165 -0.88 -3.88 -4.42
C PRO A 165 -1.50 -4.87 -3.44
N HIS A 166 -2.53 -4.40 -2.73
CA HIS A 166 -3.54 -5.21 -2.06
C HIS A 166 -3.00 -6.36 -1.20
N HIS A 167 -2.15 -6.04 -0.23
CA HIS A 167 -1.53 -6.99 0.72
C HIS A 167 -0.74 -8.15 0.11
N GLY A 168 -0.56 -8.17 -1.21
CA GLY A 168 0.02 -9.29 -1.91
C GLY A 168 -0.97 -10.19 -2.66
N ALA A 169 -2.14 -9.66 -3.04
CA ALA A 169 -3.18 -10.39 -3.76
C ALA A 169 -2.74 -10.94 -5.13
N ALA A 170 -3.48 -11.93 -5.62
CA ALA A 170 -3.30 -12.46 -6.99
C ALA A 170 -3.96 -11.56 -8.05
N ASP A 171 -4.84 -10.64 -7.65
CA ASP A 171 -5.51 -9.72 -8.56
C ASP A 171 -4.58 -8.52 -8.88
N PHE A 172 -3.63 -8.74 -9.81
CA PHE A 172 -2.66 -7.72 -10.22
C PHE A 172 -2.41 -7.68 -11.73
N ASP A 173 -1.90 -6.55 -12.23
CA ASP A 173 -1.44 -6.41 -13.63
C ASP A 173 0.09 -6.60 -13.71
N MET A 174 0.54 -7.63 -14.41
CA MET A 174 1.97 -7.95 -14.56
C MET A 174 2.71 -6.85 -15.33
N GLU A 175 2.06 -6.24 -16.32
CA GLU A 175 2.68 -5.20 -17.12
C GLU A 175 2.85 -3.90 -16.33
N PHE A 176 1.92 -3.59 -15.41
CA PHE A 176 2.13 -2.54 -14.39
C PHE A 176 3.35 -2.83 -13.52
N LEU A 177 3.50 -4.06 -13.01
CA LEU A 177 4.67 -4.41 -12.19
C LEU A 177 5.98 -4.25 -12.97
N LYS A 178 5.99 -4.60 -14.26
CA LYS A 178 7.16 -4.42 -15.15
C LYS A 178 7.48 -2.94 -15.39
N GLU A 179 6.46 -2.11 -15.62
CA GLU A 179 6.64 -0.67 -15.80
C GLU A 179 7.14 0.03 -14.54
N VAL A 180 6.68 -0.40 -13.36
CA VAL A 180 7.25 0.04 -12.08
C VAL A 180 8.69 -0.45 -11.94
N GLY A 181 8.96 -1.72 -12.29
CA GLY A 181 10.29 -2.30 -12.34
C GLY A 181 11.04 -2.22 -11.02
N ALA A 182 10.38 -2.44 -9.88
CA ALA A 182 10.90 -2.15 -8.55
C ALA A 182 12.22 -2.86 -8.22
N VAL A 183 13.04 -2.23 -7.37
CA VAL A 183 14.26 -2.83 -6.79
C VAL A 183 13.92 -3.48 -5.45
N VAL A 184 13.11 -2.79 -4.65
CA VAL A 184 12.58 -3.26 -3.37
C VAL A 184 11.05 -3.31 -3.47
N SER A 185 10.49 -4.49 -3.31
CA SER A 185 9.04 -4.70 -3.17
C SER A 185 8.70 -5.00 -1.72
N MET A 186 7.69 -4.34 -1.18
CA MET A 186 7.22 -4.48 0.19
C MET A 186 5.78 -4.97 0.22
N ILE A 187 5.61 -6.19 0.72
CA ILE A 187 4.32 -6.82 0.93
C ILE A 187 3.90 -6.59 2.37
N SER A 188 2.87 -5.76 2.54
CA SER A 188 2.22 -5.52 3.83
C SER A 188 1.06 -6.50 4.01
N SER A 189 1.37 -7.75 4.36
CA SER A 189 0.39 -8.75 4.81
C SER A 189 0.34 -8.78 6.34
N GLY A 190 -0.68 -9.41 6.92
CA GLY A 190 -0.85 -9.45 8.37
C GLY A 190 -1.50 -10.74 8.84
N ASP A 191 -1.62 -10.88 10.17
CA ASP A 191 -2.34 -11.99 10.78
C ASP A 191 -3.81 -11.97 10.29
N GLU A 192 -4.22 -13.02 9.61
CA GLU A 192 -5.61 -13.26 9.25
C GLU A 192 -6.22 -14.31 10.18
N SER A 193 -7.56 -14.35 10.25
CA SER A 193 -8.26 -15.44 10.95
C SER A 193 -8.83 -16.40 9.91
N ALA A 194 -9.06 -17.66 10.29
CA ALA A 194 -9.68 -18.63 9.38
C ALA A 194 -11.04 -18.16 8.80
N ALA A 195 -11.74 -17.25 9.48
CA ALA A 195 -12.99 -16.66 9.00
C ALA A 195 -12.81 -15.49 8.00
N LYS A 196 -11.58 -14.96 7.90
CA LYS A 196 -11.20 -13.79 7.10
C LYS A 196 -9.82 -14.00 6.46
N GLU A 197 -9.60 -15.18 5.91
CA GLU A 197 -8.34 -15.55 5.26
C GLU A 197 -8.45 -15.34 3.74
N HIS A 198 -7.53 -14.56 3.20
CA HIS A 198 -7.34 -14.25 1.78
C HIS A 198 -6.08 -14.93 1.21
N VAL A 199 -5.27 -15.57 2.08
CA VAL A 199 -4.05 -16.31 1.72
C VAL A 199 -3.05 -15.37 1.03
N HIS A 200 -2.81 -14.22 1.66
CA HIS A 200 -1.83 -13.23 1.20
C HIS A 200 -0.49 -13.36 1.96
N PRO A 201 0.65 -13.12 1.28
CA PRO A 201 0.79 -12.93 -0.16
C PRO A 201 0.57 -14.22 -0.96
N ARG A 202 0.07 -14.06 -2.19
CA ARG A 202 -0.07 -15.17 -3.14
C ARG A 202 1.29 -15.50 -3.77
N ALA A 203 1.59 -16.79 -3.90
CA ALA A 203 2.84 -17.26 -4.50
C ALA A 203 3.04 -16.73 -5.94
N THR A 204 1.97 -16.52 -6.69
CA THR A 204 2.01 -15.96 -8.04
C THR A 204 2.47 -14.51 -8.05
N LEU A 205 2.01 -13.69 -7.10
CA LEU A 205 2.53 -12.33 -6.96
C LEU A 205 4.01 -12.36 -6.56
N MET A 206 4.40 -13.21 -5.61
CA MET A 206 5.82 -13.33 -5.23
C MET A 206 6.72 -13.60 -6.45
N ALA A 207 6.31 -14.55 -7.30
CA ALA A 207 7.00 -14.84 -8.56
C ALA A 207 6.97 -13.67 -9.55
N ALA A 208 5.82 -12.99 -9.68
CA ALA A 208 5.65 -11.84 -10.55
C ALA A 208 6.55 -10.67 -10.15
N LEU A 209 6.66 -10.35 -8.86
CA LEU A 209 7.55 -9.30 -8.34
C LEU A 209 9.01 -9.61 -8.66
N GLY A 210 9.44 -10.87 -8.47
CA GLY A 210 10.79 -11.29 -8.85
C GLY A 210 11.05 -11.16 -10.34
N LYS A 211 10.09 -11.54 -11.19
CA LYS A 211 10.19 -11.46 -12.65
C LYS A 211 10.11 -10.02 -13.18
N ALA A 212 9.37 -9.15 -12.51
CA ALA A 212 9.17 -7.76 -12.90
C ALA A 212 10.30 -6.83 -12.42
N SER A 213 11.11 -7.26 -11.46
CA SER A 213 12.24 -6.46 -10.99
C SER A 213 13.23 -6.20 -12.12
N ARG A 214 13.74 -4.97 -12.20
CA ARG A 214 14.63 -4.54 -13.29
C ARG A 214 16.11 -4.83 -13.03
N THR A 215 16.47 -5.39 -11.87
CA THR A 215 17.87 -5.60 -11.48
C THR A 215 18.05 -6.89 -10.71
N THR A 216 19.30 -7.32 -10.56
CA THR A 216 19.69 -8.47 -9.74
C THR A 216 20.84 -8.04 -8.83
N PRO A 217 20.74 -8.22 -7.49
CA PRO A 217 19.61 -8.83 -6.79
C PRO A 217 18.35 -7.94 -6.78
N ALA A 218 17.18 -8.59 -6.72
CA ALA A 218 15.92 -7.96 -6.38
C ALA A 218 15.60 -8.23 -4.90
N VAL A 219 14.99 -7.29 -4.20
CA VAL A 219 14.63 -7.43 -2.78
C VAL A 219 13.12 -7.47 -2.63
N ILE A 220 12.61 -8.51 -1.98
CA ILE A 220 11.19 -8.64 -1.65
C ILE A 220 11.08 -8.85 -0.14
N PHE A 221 10.50 -7.87 0.55
CA PHE A 221 10.14 -8.00 1.95
C PHE A 221 8.67 -8.37 2.09
N CYS A 222 8.38 -9.26 3.04
CA CYS A 222 7.05 -9.59 3.48
C CYS A 222 6.99 -9.43 5.00
N THR A 223 6.07 -8.58 5.47
CA THR A 223 5.91 -8.28 6.90
C THR A 223 5.68 -9.56 7.72
N GLU A 224 4.89 -10.50 7.23
CA GLU A 224 4.65 -11.77 7.93
C GLU A 224 5.87 -12.71 7.95
N LEU A 225 6.70 -12.72 6.89
CA LEU A 225 7.97 -13.48 6.93
C LEU A 225 9.00 -12.85 7.87
N ALA A 226 8.87 -11.55 8.13
CA ALA A 226 9.69 -10.81 9.08
C ALA A 226 9.12 -10.82 10.51
N ALA A 227 7.96 -11.44 10.74
CA ALA A 227 7.37 -11.54 12.06
C ALA A 227 7.95 -12.75 12.82
N PHE A 228 8.27 -12.54 14.10
CA PHE A 228 8.85 -13.58 14.95
C PHE A 228 8.09 -13.69 16.27
N PHE A 229 7.97 -14.93 16.74
CA PHE A 229 7.32 -15.27 18.00
C PHE A 229 8.29 -15.98 18.93
N ALA A 230 8.23 -15.64 20.22
CA ALA A 230 8.89 -16.37 21.28
C ALA A 230 7.86 -17.17 22.09
N MET A 231 8.18 -18.43 22.35
CA MET A 231 7.45 -19.26 23.29
C MET A 231 7.59 -18.69 24.71
N ARG A 232 6.47 -18.43 25.39
CA ARG A 232 6.46 -17.98 26.80
C ARG A 232 5.99 -19.05 27.77
N GLY A 233 5.50 -20.18 27.26
CA GLY A 233 5.08 -21.30 28.10
C GLY A 233 3.75 -21.02 28.80
N LEU A 234 3.49 -21.69 29.92
CA LEU A 234 2.26 -21.50 30.68
C LEU A 234 2.15 -20.06 31.19
N SER A 235 1.10 -19.38 30.76
CA SER A 235 0.81 -17.97 30.97
C SER A 235 -0.58 -17.76 31.56
N ARG A 236 -0.80 -16.60 32.18
CA ARG A 236 -2.07 -16.21 32.80
C ARG A 236 -2.31 -14.72 32.55
N ASP A 237 -3.55 -14.34 32.32
CA ASP A 237 -3.93 -12.93 32.25
C ASP A 237 -3.79 -12.27 33.62
N LEU A 238 -3.18 -11.07 33.66
CA LEU A 238 -2.99 -10.29 34.89
C LEU A 238 -3.96 -9.11 35.01
N GLU A 239 -5.07 -9.09 34.25
CA GLU A 239 -6.02 -7.98 34.30
C GLU A 239 -6.61 -7.79 35.72
N PRO A 240 -6.58 -6.55 36.26
CA PRO A 240 -7.07 -6.29 37.62
C PRO A 240 -8.55 -6.67 37.78
N GLY A 241 -8.85 -7.51 38.77
CA GLY A 241 -10.23 -7.85 39.16
C GLY A 241 -10.84 -9.08 38.46
N ALA A 242 -10.11 -9.78 37.60
CA ALA A 242 -10.56 -11.06 37.05
C ALA A 242 -10.43 -12.20 38.09
N LYS A 243 -11.49 -13.00 38.27
CA LYS A 243 -11.42 -14.32 38.95
C LYS A 243 -10.34 -15.19 38.28
N GLU A 244 -9.75 -16.15 39.01
CA GLU A 244 -8.71 -17.06 38.47
C GLU A 244 -9.05 -17.53 37.05
N LYS A 245 -8.36 -16.96 36.06
CA LYS A 245 -8.54 -17.27 34.64
C LYS A 245 -7.73 -18.53 34.29
N PRO A 246 -8.17 -19.30 33.28
CA PRO A 246 -7.49 -20.51 32.85
C PRO A 246 -6.04 -20.22 32.45
N VAL A 247 -5.14 -21.13 32.80
CA VAL A 247 -3.75 -21.13 32.32
C VAL A 247 -3.76 -21.51 30.84
N TYR A 248 -3.09 -20.72 30.00
CA TYR A 248 -2.93 -21.00 28.58
C TYR A 248 -1.46 -21.04 28.20
N PHE A 249 -1.16 -21.59 27.03
CA PHE A 249 0.21 -21.57 26.51
C PHE A 249 0.43 -20.26 25.74
N GLY A 250 1.27 -19.40 26.29
CA GLY A 250 1.52 -18.05 25.81
C GLY A 250 2.64 -18.00 24.77
N PHE A 251 2.46 -17.08 23.84
CA PHE A 251 3.42 -16.69 22.82
C PHE A 251 3.52 -15.16 22.84
N GLU A 252 4.70 -14.63 22.59
CA GLU A 252 4.93 -13.19 22.45
C GLU A 252 5.41 -12.90 21.04
N ARG A 253 4.79 -11.95 20.35
CA ARG A 253 5.29 -11.42 19.09
C ARG A 253 6.49 -10.52 19.39
N THR A 254 7.70 -11.02 19.19
CA THR A 254 8.94 -10.29 19.49
C THR A 254 9.34 -9.32 18.38
N ASN A 255 8.83 -9.55 17.18
CA ASN A 255 8.95 -8.65 16.05
C ASN A 255 7.65 -8.68 15.23
N TYR A 256 7.10 -7.51 14.96
CA TYR A 256 5.85 -7.31 14.24
C TYR A 256 6.02 -7.27 12.71
N GLY A 257 7.22 -7.59 12.21
CA GLY A 257 7.46 -7.65 10.77
C GLY A 257 7.64 -6.28 10.13
N ILE A 258 8.23 -5.32 10.84
CA ILE A 258 8.38 -3.95 10.33
C ILE A 258 9.50 -3.89 9.29
N VAL A 259 9.18 -3.38 8.10
CA VAL A 259 10.14 -3.08 7.05
C VAL A 259 10.45 -1.58 7.05
N HIS A 260 11.73 -1.25 7.04
CA HIS A 260 12.24 0.11 7.03
C HIS A 260 12.90 0.42 5.70
N VAL A 261 12.54 1.56 5.10
CA VAL A 261 13.28 2.16 4.00
C VAL A 261 13.73 3.56 4.40
N ARG A 262 15.02 3.84 4.23
CA ARG A 262 15.65 5.13 4.49
C ARG A 262 16.39 5.58 3.25
N THR A 263 16.37 6.88 2.96
CA THR A 263 17.11 7.46 1.85
C THR A 263 17.50 8.90 2.12
N ASP A 264 18.62 9.34 1.54
CA ASP A 264 19.07 10.73 1.47
C ASP A 264 18.84 11.34 0.08
N GLY A 265 18.06 10.66 -0.78
CA GLY A 265 17.79 11.06 -2.15
C GLY A 265 18.71 10.42 -3.18
N GLU A 266 19.83 9.80 -2.79
CA GLU A 266 20.71 9.08 -3.74
C GLU A 266 20.99 7.66 -3.28
N ARG A 267 21.08 7.43 -1.97
CA ARG A 267 21.35 6.13 -1.37
C ARG A 267 20.10 5.62 -0.69
N VAL A 268 19.90 4.31 -0.74
CA VAL A 268 18.80 3.62 -0.08
C VAL A 268 19.37 2.61 0.88
N LEU A 269 18.80 2.57 2.09
CA LEU A 269 18.92 1.47 3.04
C LEU A 269 17.51 0.88 3.22
N ALA A 270 17.33 -0.36 2.79
CA ALA A 270 16.10 -1.12 2.98
C ALA A 270 16.39 -2.31 3.90
N PHE A 271 15.69 -2.43 5.02
CA PHE A 271 15.97 -3.47 6.01
C PHE A 271 14.75 -3.90 6.81
N THR A 272 14.83 -5.09 7.38
CA THR A 272 13.92 -5.57 8.43
C THR A 272 14.71 -6.07 9.63
N HIS A 273 14.12 -5.93 10.81
CA HIS A 273 14.63 -6.56 12.02
C HIS A 273 14.42 -8.08 11.97
N SER A 274 15.31 -8.86 12.58
CA SER A 274 15.05 -10.28 12.85
C SER A 274 14.52 -10.47 14.26
N GLY A 275 14.11 -11.69 14.61
CA GLY A 275 13.75 -12.05 15.99
C GLY A 275 14.97 -12.11 16.93
N GLU A 276 16.18 -12.17 16.40
CA GLU A 276 17.42 -12.13 17.17
C GLU A 276 17.79 -10.67 17.47
N ARG A 277 18.01 -10.37 18.75
CA ARG A 277 18.33 -9.00 19.19
C ARG A 277 19.57 -8.47 18.47
N GLY A 278 19.40 -7.34 17.80
CA GLY A 278 20.48 -6.62 17.16
C GLY A 278 20.83 -7.14 15.77
N THR A 279 20.16 -8.17 15.26
CA THR A 279 20.37 -8.69 13.91
C THR A 279 19.34 -8.10 12.95
N ASN A 280 19.79 -7.66 11.77
CA ASN A 280 18.94 -7.15 10.71
C ASN A 280 19.27 -7.84 9.37
N GLU A 281 18.26 -7.99 8.53
CA GLU A 281 18.45 -8.24 7.10
C GLU A 281 18.42 -6.88 6.40
N ALA A 282 19.56 -6.45 5.82
CA ALA A 282 19.70 -5.10 5.27
C ALA A 282 20.38 -5.08 3.88
N TYR A 283 19.78 -4.30 2.99
CA TYR A 283 20.24 -4.05 1.63
C TYR A 283 20.52 -2.56 1.45
N ARG A 284 21.64 -2.25 0.78
CA ARG A 284 22.06 -0.89 0.49
C ARG A 284 22.39 -0.75 -0.98
N PHE A 285 21.91 0.31 -1.61
CA PHE A 285 22.22 0.61 -3.00
C PHE A 285 22.17 2.12 -3.26
N ALA A 286 22.90 2.56 -4.28
CA ALA A 286 22.79 3.91 -4.82
C ALA A 286 21.88 3.93 -6.06
N VAL A 287 21.24 5.06 -6.28
CA VAL A 287 20.32 5.35 -7.38
C VAL A 287 20.86 6.54 -8.16
N SER A 288 21.26 6.31 -9.41
CA SER A 288 21.73 7.38 -10.29
C SER A 288 20.58 8.32 -10.68
N THR A 289 20.89 9.47 -11.27
CA THR A 289 19.89 10.39 -11.83
C THR A 289 19.03 9.75 -12.92
N ASN A 290 19.55 8.72 -13.60
CA ASN A 290 18.83 7.93 -14.62
C ASN A 290 18.08 6.73 -14.01
N GLY A 291 18.18 6.55 -12.68
CA GLY A 291 17.55 5.45 -11.93
C GLY A 291 18.33 4.14 -11.93
N ASP A 292 19.59 4.14 -12.37
CA ASP A 292 20.45 2.96 -12.39
C ASP A 292 20.88 2.60 -10.97
N ILE A 293 21.02 1.30 -10.74
CA ILE A 293 21.19 0.74 -9.39
C ILE A 293 22.58 0.17 -9.23
N ALA A 294 23.27 0.62 -8.18
CA ALA A 294 24.55 0.06 -7.76
C ALA A 294 24.42 -0.46 -6.33
N PHE A 295 24.28 -1.77 -6.17
CA PHE A 295 24.28 -2.41 -4.86
C PHE A 295 25.65 -2.31 -4.18
N ALA A 296 25.64 -2.09 -2.87
CA ALA A 296 26.85 -2.20 -2.07
C ALA A 296 27.36 -3.67 -2.09
N PRO A 297 28.69 -3.90 -2.15
CA PRO A 297 29.27 -5.24 -2.35
C PRO A 297 29.07 -6.22 -1.19
N ARG A 298 28.44 -5.82 -0.08
CA ARG A 298 28.07 -6.72 1.02
C ARG A 298 26.62 -6.50 1.43
N PRO A 299 25.74 -7.51 1.37
CA PRO A 299 24.53 -7.55 2.17
C PRO A 299 24.95 -7.47 3.63
N VAL A 300 24.39 -6.55 4.41
CA VAL A 300 24.87 -6.36 5.77
C VAL A 300 23.93 -7.10 6.70
N SER A 301 24.35 -8.27 7.17
CA SER A 301 23.94 -8.74 8.49
C SER A 301 24.68 -7.86 9.52
N VAL A 302 24.22 -6.63 9.73
CA VAL A 302 24.79 -5.79 10.78
C VAL A 302 24.21 -6.24 12.11
N SER A 303 25.11 -6.57 13.05
CA SER A 303 24.83 -6.32 14.45
C SER A 303 24.59 -4.81 14.61
N ALA A 304 23.53 -4.42 15.33
CA ALA A 304 23.31 -3.02 15.69
C ALA A 304 24.61 -2.44 16.30
N PRO A 305 25.03 -1.21 15.93
CA PRO A 305 26.17 -0.58 16.55
C PRO A 305 26.01 -0.61 18.07
N LYS A 306 27.08 -0.93 18.81
CA LYS A 306 27.05 -0.79 20.28
C LYS A 306 26.63 0.64 20.59
N ALA A 307 25.62 0.81 21.44
CA ALA A 307 25.26 2.12 21.95
C ALA A 307 26.52 2.76 22.54
N SER A 308 26.91 3.90 21.97
CA SER A 308 28.00 4.75 22.48
C SER A 308 27.59 5.39 23.79
#